data_AF-A0A829W7W1-F1
#
_entry.id   AF-A0A829W7W1-F1
#
_cell.length_a   1.000
_cell.length_b   1.000
_cell.length_c   1.000
_cell.angle_alpha   90.00
_cell.angle_beta   90.00
_cell.angle_gamma   90.00
#
_symmetry.space_group_name_H-M   'P 1'
#
loop_
_entity.id
_entity.type
_entity.pdbx_description
1 polymer ?
#
loop_
_entity_poly.entity_id
_entity_poly.type
_entity_poly.pdbx_seq_one_letter_code
_entity_poly.pdbx_strand_id
1 'polypeptide(L)'
;MAAETQIAQKNNELASKKAELQKASDTKKAEADAAYELQKQEQEALAKKAQADAEQYEREKVAEAQKAIAEAQKYSMVQEAEGIRAKGEAEAAAIRAKALAEAEGMEKKAEAYQKYNKAAMAEMMIQVLPEIAGKIAEPLSQIDKITIIGGGNDSDNGVGSIAGNVPVVMARLFESMKETTGVDLAEIIKSDTYDAKVSRNVNLTGAPDIILGSGQNSVKSNPDSDNILS
;
A
#
# COMPACT_ATOMS: atom_id res chain seq x y z
N MET A 1 7.14 -120.01 -35.00
CA MET A 1 6.00 -119.12 -34.67
C MET A 1 6.05 -118.51 -33.26
N ALA A 2 6.53 -119.19 -32.20
CA ALA A 2 6.57 -118.60 -30.84
C ALA A 2 7.67 -117.52 -30.62
N ALA A 3 8.79 -117.60 -31.33
CA ALA A 3 9.89 -116.63 -31.20
C ALA A 3 9.57 -115.27 -31.86
N GLU A 4 8.87 -115.27 -32.99
CA GLU A 4 8.48 -114.05 -33.70
C GLU A 4 7.44 -113.23 -32.92
N THR A 5 6.55 -113.90 -32.18
CA THR A 5 5.56 -113.26 -31.31
C THR A 5 6.20 -112.61 -30.08
N GLN A 6 7.23 -113.23 -29.48
CA GLN A 6 7.98 -112.61 -28.38
C GLN A 6 8.77 -111.37 -28.82
N ILE A 7 9.36 -111.39 -30.03
CA ILE A 7 10.09 -110.23 -30.58
C ILE A 7 9.11 -109.08 -30.87
N ALA A 8 7.93 -109.38 -31.44
CA ALA A 8 6.89 -108.39 -31.66
C ALA A 8 6.39 -107.75 -30.34
N GLN A 9 6.20 -108.55 -29.29
CA GLN A 9 5.83 -108.06 -27.95
C GLN A 9 6.92 -107.16 -27.36
N LYS A 10 8.18 -107.61 -27.37
CA LYS A 10 9.34 -106.81 -26.89
C LYS A 10 9.49 -105.49 -27.65
N ASN A 11 9.28 -105.47 -28.96
CA ASN A 11 9.35 -104.25 -29.76
C ASN A 11 8.21 -103.28 -29.46
N ASN A 12 7.00 -103.79 -29.23
CA ASN A 12 5.84 -102.95 -28.85
C ASN A 12 6.02 -102.39 -27.43
N GLU A 13 6.58 -103.18 -26.52
CA GLU A 13 6.91 -102.76 -25.16
C GLU A 13 8.02 -101.69 -25.14
N LEU A 14 9.08 -101.85 -25.96
CA LEU A 14 10.12 -100.83 -26.15
C LEU A 14 9.56 -99.54 -26.79
N ALA A 15 8.69 -99.66 -27.78
CA ALA A 15 8.04 -98.51 -28.41
C ALA A 15 7.14 -97.76 -27.43
N SER A 16 6.36 -98.49 -26.61
CA SER A 16 5.52 -97.91 -25.56
C SER A 16 6.36 -97.20 -24.49
N LYS A 17 7.43 -97.84 -24.02
CA LYS A 17 8.34 -97.26 -23.02
C LYS A 17 9.06 -96.03 -23.54
N LYS A 18 9.45 -96.02 -24.83
CA LYS A 18 10.03 -94.84 -25.50
C LYS A 18 9.01 -93.71 -25.64
N ALA A 19 7.76 -94.02 -26.00
CA ALA A 19 6.69 -93.05 -26.10
C ALA A 19 6.33 -92.44 -24.73
N GLU A 20 6.32 -93.24 -23.65
CA GLU A 20 6.15 -92.76 -22.27
C GLU A 20 7.32 -91.86 -21.84
N LEU A 21 8.56 -92.24 -22.11
CA LEU A 21 9.74 -91.40 -21.83
C LEU A 21 9.69 -90.08 -22.60
N GLN A 22 9.27 -90.12 -23.87
CA GLN A 22 9.10 -88.91 -24.69
C GLN A 22 8.03 -88.01 -24.08
N LYS A 23 6.84 -88.54 -23.77
CA LYS A 23 5.77 -87.79 -23.12
C LYS A 23 6.19 -87.20 -21.79
N ALA A 24 6.85 -87.99 -20.94
CA ALA A 24 7.35 -87.52 -19.65
C ALA A 24 8.42 -86.42 -19.78
N SER A 25 9.25 -86.49 -20.83
CA SER A 25 10.22 -85.45 -21.15
C SER A 25 9.54 -84.17 -21.65
N ASP A 26 8.55 -84.31 -22.53
CA ASP A 26 7.82 -83.18 -23.10
C ASP A 26 6.94 -82.48 -22.05
N THR A 27 6.30 -83.24 -21.15
CA THR A 27 5.55 -82.67 -20.02
C THR A 27 6.47 -81.95 -19.06
N LYS A 28 7.62 -82.53 -18.70
CA LYS A 28 8.60 -81.85 -17.83
C LYS A 28 9.17 -80.58 -18.45
N LYS A 29 9.39 -80.56 -19.77
CA LYS A 29 9.79 -79.34 -20.48
C LYS A 29 8.68 -78.30 -20.44
N ALA A 30 7.45 -78.67 -20.77
CA ALA A 30 6.31 -77.75 -20.73
C ALA A 30 6.06 -77.18 -19.32
N GLU A 31 6.21 -77.99 -18.27
CA GLU A 31 6.11 -77.52 -16.88
C GLU A 31 7.25 -76.56 -16.52
N ALA A 32 8.49 -76.84 -16.96
CA ALA A 32 9.63 -75.97 -16.72
C ALA A 32 9.50 -74.64 -17.48
N ASP A 33 9.05 -74.68 -18.73
CA ASP A 33 8.81 -73.49 -19.55
C ASP A 33 7.68 -72.63 -18.95
N ALA A 34 6.58 -73.25 -18.52
CA ALA A 34 5.48 -72.54 -17.85
C ALA A 34 5.90 -71.93 -16.51
N ALA A 35 6.70 -72.64 -15.71
CA ALA A 35 7.25 -72.10 -14.46
C ALA A 35 8.20 -70.92 -14.70
N TYR A 36 9.03 -71.00 -15.74
CA TYR A 36 9.94 -69.92 -16.12
C TYR A 36 9.17 -68.67 -16.60
N GLU A 37 8.14 -68.84 -17.43
CA GLU A 37 7.30 -67.74 -17.86
C GLU A 37 6.56 -67.09 -16.69
N LEU A 38 6.02 -67.89 -15.76
CA LEU A 38 5.38 -67.37 -14.56
C LEU A 38 6.35 -66.56 -13.70
N GLN A 39 7.56 -67.09 -13.46
CA GLN A 39 8.58 -66.39 -12.70
C GLN A 39 8.99 -65.08 -13.38
N LYS A 40 9.10 -65.07 -14.71
CA LYS A 40 9.40 -63.86 -15.48
C LYS A 40 8.27 -62.84 -15.36
N GLN A 41 7.01 -63.26 -15.45
CA GLN A 41 5.86 -62.37 -15.27
C GLN A 41 5.80 -61.80 -13.85
N GLU A 42 6.06 -62.59 -12.83
CA GLU A 42 6.12 -62.13 -11.44
C GLU A 42 7.24 -61.11 -11.23
N GLN A 43 8.44 -61.36 -11.79
CA GLN A 43 9.55 -60.40 -11.74
C GLN A 43 9.21 -59.10 -12.49
N GLU A 44 8.57 -59.19 -13.65
CA GLU A 44 8.18 -58.00 -14.42
C GLU A 44 7.08 -57.21 -13.71
N ALA A 45 6.13 -57.89 -13.06
CA ALA A 45 5.10 -57.27 -12.24
C ALA A 45 5.68 -56.60 -10.99
N LEU A 46 6.65 -57.24 -10.33
CA LEU A 46 7.41 -56.65 -9.22
C LEU A 46 8.21 -55.44 -9.67
N ALA A 47 8.90 -55.52 -10.82
CA ALA A 47 9.64 -54.40 -11.38
C ALA A 47 8.72 -53.23 -11.72
N LYS A 48 7.54 -53.49 -12.32
CA LYS A 48 6.53 -52.46 -12.61
C LYS A 48 5.99 -51.82 -11.34
N LYS A 49 5.71 -52.61 -10.29
CA LYS A 49 5.28 -52.07 -8.99
C LYS A 49 6.38 -51.20 -8.37
N ALA A 50 7.61 -51.68 -8.33
CA ALA A 50 8.74 -50.93 -7.81
C ALA A 50 8.97 -49.62 -8.57
N GLN A 51 8.82 -49.62 -9.90
CA GLN A 51 8.88 -48.39 -10.71
C GLN A 51 7.72 -47.44 -10.41
N ALA A 52 6.50 -47.95 -10.28
CA ALA A 52 5.33 -47.12 -9.95
C ALA A 52 5.45 -46.50 -8.55
N ASP A 53 5.93 -47.26 -7.56
CA ASP A 53 6.18 -46.77 -6.21
C ASP A 53 7.30 -45.73 -6.19
N ALA A 54 8.38 -45.94 -6.94
CA ALA A 54 9.45 -44.95 -7.10
C ALA A 54 8.93 -43.66 -7.74
N GLU A 55 8.15 -43.76 -8.81
CA GLU A 55 7.57 -42.60 -9.49
C GLU A 55 6.56 -41.84 -8.61
N GLN A 56 5.75 -42.56 -7.80
CA GLN A 56 4.88 -41.93 -6.81
C GLN A 56 5.69 -41.22 -5.73
N TYR A 57 6.73 -41.85 -5.21
CA TYR A 57 7.60 -41.24 -4.21
C TYR A 57 8.29 -39.97 -4.74
N GLU A 58 8.80 -40.01 -5.98
CA GLU A 58 9.37 -38.84 -6.64
C GLU A 58 8.34 -37.73 -6.83
N ARG A 59 7.14 -38.06 -7.33
CA ARG A 59 6.05 -37.07 -7.47
C ARG A 59 5.63 -36.47 -6.14
N GLU A 60 5.52 -37.28 -5.09
CA GLU A 60 5.15 -36.81 -3.76
C GLU A 60 6.24 -35.89 -3.20
N LYS A 61 7.52 -36.23 -3.37
CA LYS A 61 8.65 -35.39 -2.97
C LYS A 61 8.72 -34.08 -3.76
N VAL A 62 8.46 -34.11 -5.06
CA VAL A 62 8.38 -32.91 -5.88
C VAL A 62 7.20 -32.03 -5.45
N ALA A 63 6.03 -32.63 -5.19
CA ALA A 63 4.85 -31.90 -4.73
C ALA A 63 5.06 -31.29 -3.33
N GLU A 64 5.69 -32.02 -2.41
CA GLU A 64 6.08 -31.54 -1.08
C GLU A 64 7.09 -30.38 -1.19
N ALA A 65 8.10 -30.51 -2.04
CA ALA A 65 9.07 -29.44 -2.29
C ALA A 65 8.38 -28.19 -2.90
N GLN A 66 7.48 -28.37 -3.86
CA GLN A 66 6.73 -27.26 -4.45
C GLN A 66 5.82 -26.58 -3.42
N LYS A 67 5.14 -27.34 -2.55
CA LYS A 67 4.37 -26.78 -1.43
C LYS A 67 5.26 -25.98 -0.49
N ALA A 68 6.42 -26.51 -0.12
CA ALA A 68 7.36 -25.81 0.76
C ALA A 68 7.86 -24.50 0.13
N ILE A 69 8.19 -24.51 -1.16
CA ILE A 69 8.58 -23.29 -1.89
C ILE A 69 7.43 -22.28 -1.93
N ALA A 70 6.21 -22.72 -2.25
CA ALA A 70 5.05 -21.84 -2.30
C ALA A 70 4.72 -21.24 -0.93
N GLU A 71 4.85 -22.02 0.15
CA GLU A 71 4.64 -21.55 1.52
C GLU A 71 5.73 -20.58 1.95
N ALA A 72 7.00 -20.87 1.65
CA ALA A 72 8.11 -19.95 1.90
C ALA A 72 7.94 -18.64 1.12
N GLN A 73 7.49 -18.70 -0.14
CA GLN A 73 7.27 -17.52 -0.95
C GLN A 73 6.08 -16.69 -0.44
N LYS A 74 5.00 -17.34 -0.03
CA LYS A 74 3.86 -16.68 0.61
C LYS A 74 4.28 -16.01 1.92
N TYR A 75 5.06 -16.71 2.75
CA TYR A 75 5.60 -16.16 3.99
C TYR A 75 6.47 -14.92 3.73
N SER A 76 7.39 -15.01 2.76
CA SER A 76 8.22 -13.87 2.34
C SER A 76 7.39 -12.68 1.88
N MET A 77 6.37 -12.89 1.06
CA MET A 77 5.49 -11.81 0.59
C MET A 77 4.70 -11.18 1.74
N VAL A 78 4.22 -11.97 2.70
CA VAL A 78 3.53 -11.43 3.88
C VAL A 78 4.48 -10.58 4.72
N GLN A 79 5.70 -11.08 4.98
CA GLN A 79 6.71 -10.33 5.74
C GLN A 79 7.12 -9.04 5.02
N GLU A 80 7.28 -9.07 3.70
CA GLU A 80 7.58 -7.88 2.91
C GLU A 80 6.41 -6.87 2.95
N ALA A 81 5.17 -7.35 2.81
CA ALA A 81 3.98 -6.50 2.90
C ALA A 81 3.82 -5.87 4.29
N GLU A 82 4.04 -6.64 5.37
CA GLU A 82 4.05 -6.12 6.73
C GLU A 82 5.18 -5.10 6.94
N GLY A 83 6.37 -5.37 6.40
CA GLY A 83 7.50 -4.44 6.45
C GLY A 83 7.21 -3.12 5.73
N ILE A 84 6.63 -3.16 4.52
CA ILE A 84 6.23 -1.97 3.76
C ILE A 84 5.13 -1.22 4.51
N ARG A 85 4.13 -1.93 5.04
CA ARG A 85 3.05 -1.31 5.81
C ARG A 85 3.58 -0.64 7.07
N ALA A 86 4.44 -1.30 7.84
CA ALA A 86 5.03 -0.73 9.04
C ALA A 86 5.87 0.51 8.72
N LYS A 87 6.66 0.48 7.63
CA LYS A 87 7.41 1.66 7.16
C LYS A 87 6.47 2.80 6.73
N GLY A 88 5.43 2.50 5.95
CA GLY A 88 4.45 3.49 5.51
C GLY A 88 3.66 4.10 6.67
N GLU A 89 3.29 3.31 7.67
CA GLU A 89 2.64 3.77 8.89
C GLU A 89 3.58 4.66 9.72
N ALA A 90 4.85 4.26 9.86
CA ALA A 90 5.87 5.05 10.55
C ALA A 90 6.16 6.39 9.85
N GLU A 91 6.30 6.39 8.52
CA GLU A 91 6.49 7.61 7.71
C GLU A 91 5.27 8.53 7.79
N ALA A 92 4.06 7.97 7.65
CA ALA A 92 2.83 8.75 7.77
C ALA A 92 2.65 9.33 9.19
N ALA A 93 3.06 8.62 10.23
CA ALA A 93 3.06 9.12 11.60
C ALA A 93 4.09 10.23 11.79
N ALA A 94 5.29 10.09 11.23
CA ALA A 94 6.34 11.10 11.28
C ALA A 94 5.93 12.39 10.55
N ILE A 95 5.33 12.28 9.35
CA ILE A 95 4.82 13.42 8.60
C ILE A 95 3.68 14.11 9.36
N ARG A 96 2.74 13.34 9.92
CA ARG A 96 1.66 13.89 10.75
C ARG A 96 2.20 14.63 11.97
N ALA A 97 3.16 14.04 12.68
CA ALA A 97 3.79 14.67 13.84
C ALA A 97 4.51 15.96 13.46
N LYS A 98 5.23 15.98 12.33
CA LYS A 98 5.91 17.18 11.83
C LYS A 98 4.91 18.27 11.42
N ALA A 99 3.87 17.91 10.67
CA ALA A 99 2.82 18.85 10.25
C ALA A 99 2.09 19.46 11.46
N LEU A 100 1.82 18.65 12.47
CA LEU A 100 1.19 19.10 13.71
C LEU A 100 2.11 20.03 14.51
N ALA A 101 3.41 19.70 14.62
CA ALA A 101 4.39 20.57 15.23
C ALA A 101 4.58 21.90 14.48
N GLU A 102 4.54 21.90 13.15
CA GLU A 102 4.58 23.11 12.32
C GLU A 102 3.31 23.96 12.50
N ALA A 103 2.13 23.32 12.56
CA ALA A 103 0.86 23.99 12.80
C ALA A 103 0.84 24.65 14.18
N GLU A 104 1.20 23.91 15.25
CA GLU A 104 1.30 24.47 16.60
C GLU A 104 2.35 25.59 16.69
N GLY A 105 3.47 25.46 15.96
CA GLY A 105 4.50 26.49 15.89
C GLY A 105 4.01 27.76 15.19
N MET A 106 3.22 27.61 14.12
CA MET A 106 2.62 28.74 13.40
C MET A 106 1.53 29.41 14.22
N GLU A 107 0.70 28.63 14.92
CA GLU A 107 -0.34 29.14 15.82
C GLU A 107 0.28 29.93 16.99
N LYS A 108 1.32 29.39 17.64
CA LYS A 108 2.06 30.11 18.67
C LYS A 108 2.74 31.38 18.15
N LYS A 109 3.26 31.35 16.91
CA LYS A 109 3.78 32.56 16.25
C LYS A 109 2.66 33.57 16.00
N ALA A 110 1.51 33.14 15.49
CA ALA A 110 0.37 34.01 15.24
C ALA A 110 -0.16 34.62 16.55
N GLU A 111 -0.29 33.84 17.62
CA GLU A 111 -0.62 34.33 18.95
C GLU A 111 0.42 35.33 19.47
N ALA A 112 1.72 35.06 19.26
CA ALA A 112 2.77 36.00 19.61
C ALA A 112 2.63 37.31 18.83
N TYR A 113 2.40 37.26 17.51
CA TYR A 113 2.16 38.45 16.67
C TYR A 113 0.88 39.22 17.06
N GLN A 114 -0.17 38.53 17.51
CA GLN A 114 -1.37 39.17 18.04
C GLN A 114 -1.12 39.83 19.41
N LYS A 115 -0.25 39.25 20.24
CA LYS A 115 0.19 39.81 21.53
C LYS A 115 1.28 40.89 21.38
N TYR A 116 2.00 40.93 20.25
CA TYR A 116 2.85 42.06 19.90
C TYR A 116 1.95 43.29 19.78
N ASN A 117 2.11 44.23 20.70
CA ASN A 117 1.32 45.45 20.76
C ASN A 117 1.18 46.06 19.36
N LYS A 118 -0.04 46.51 18.99
CA LYS A 118 -0.36 47.12 17.68
C LYS A 118 0.68 48.15 17.21
N ALA A 119 1.39 48.79 18.15
CA ALA A 119 2.51 49.69 17.89
C ALA A 119 3.73 49.01 17.20
N ALA A 120 4.14 47.81 17.61
CA ALA A 120 5.27 47.09 17.01
C ALA A 120 4.95 46.61 15.58
N MET A 121 3.71 46.19 15.33
CA MET A 121 3.24 45.86 13.98
C MET A 121 3.15 47.12 13.09
N ALA A 122 2.70 48.25 13.64
CA ALA A 122 2.69 49.53 12.93
C ALA A 122 4.12 50.02 12.59
N GLU A 123 5.08 49.87 13.50
CA GLU A 123 6.48 50.23 13.26
C GLU A 123 7.12 49.40 12.15
N MET A 124 6.91 48.08 12.16
CA MET A 124 7.38 47.20 11.08
C MET A 124 6.71 47.54 9.74
N MET A 125 5.43 47.92 9.76
CA MET A 125 4.72 48.35 8.55
C MET A 125 5.25 49.69 8.01
N ILE A 126 5.59 50.65 8.88
CA ILE A 126 6.22 51.92 8.50
C ILE A 126 7.59 51.68 7.84
N GLN A 127 8.35 50.67 8.27
CA GLN A 127 9.65 50.34 7.67
C GLN A 127 9.54 49.65 6.29
N VAL A 128 8.51 48.84 6.06
CA VAL A 128 8.31 48.10 4.79
C VAL A 128 7.49 48.91 3.76
N LEU A 129 6.71 49.90 4.20
CA LEU A 129 5.91 50.76 3.33
C LEU A 129 6.68 51.44 2.18
N PRO A 130 7.92 51.96 2.36
CA PRO A 130 8.70 52.56 1.27
C PRO A 130 9.05 51.57 0.16
N GLU A 131 9.34 50.31 0.50
CA GLU A 131 9.67 49.29 -0.50
C GLU A 131 8.45 48.92 -1.35
N ILE A 132 7.30 48.72 -0.70
CA ILE A 132 6.03 48.44 -1.38
C ILE A 132 5.60 49.64 -2.23
N ALA A 133 5.68 50.86 -1.69
CA ALA A 133 5.37 52.09 -2.43
C ALA A 133 6.29 52.27 -3.64
N GLY A 134 7.60 51.98 -3.52
CA GLY A 134 8.55 52.02 -4.62
C GLY A 134 8.22 51.00 -5.72
N LYS A 135 7.92 49.75 -5.35
CA LYS A 135 7.53 48.67 -6.28
C LYS A 135 6.20 48.96 -6.99
N ILE A 136 5.24 49.59 -6.32
CA ILE A 136 3.97 50.02 -6.92
C ILE A 136 4.18 51.26 -7.80
N ALA A 137 5.10 52.15 -7.42
CA ALA A 137 5.44 53.34 -8.19
C ALA A 137 6.32 53.05 -9.42
N GLU A 138 7.07 51.94 -9.48
CA GLU A 138 7.87 51.55 -10.65
C GLU A 138 7.07 51.54 -11.96
N PRO A 139 5.94 50.81 -12.09
CA PRO A 139 5.15 50.81 -13.31
C PRO A 139 4.34 52.11 -13.52
N LEU A 140 4.03 52.86 -12.45
CA LEU A 140 3.36 54.17 -12.56
C LEU A 140 4.31 55.29 -12.98
N SER A 141 5.58 55.24 -12.58
CA SER A 141 6.66 56.13 -13.01
C SER A 141 7.04 55.91 -14.47
N GLN A 142 6.86 54.70 -15.01
CA GLN A 142 7.02 54.46 -16.46
C GLN A 142 5.92 55.11 -17.32
N ILE A 143 4.82 55.58 -16.72
CA ILE A 143 3.76 56.33 -17.39
C ILE A 143 3.93 57.83 -17.07
N ASP A 144 5.12 58.38 -17.33
CA ASP A 144 5.44 59.79 -17.07
C ASP A 144 4.69 60.79 -17.98
N LYS A 145 3.98 60.31 -19.02
CA LYS A 145 3.25 61.19 -19.94
C LYS A 145 2.18 60.45 -20.75
N ILE A 146 0.97 60.27 -20.20
CA ILE A 146 -0.20 60.21 -21.10
C ILE A 146 -0.36 61.62 -21.66
N THR A 147 0.32 61.90 -22.78
CA THR A 147 -0.06 63.04 -23.62
C THR A 147 -1.41 62.64 -24.20
N ILE A 148 -2.49 63.13 -23.58
CA ILE A 148 -3.77 63.24 -24.28
C ILE A 148 -3.45 64.15 -25.46
N ILE A 149 -3.23 63.55 -26.63
CA ILE A 149 -3.18 64.28 -27.89
C ILE A 149 -4.61 64.76 -28.08
N GLY A 150 -4.86 65.98 -27.60
CA GLY A 150 -6.03 66.76 -27.97
C GLY A 150 -5.97 66.98 -29.47
N GLY A 151 -6.66 66.13 -30.20
CA GLY A 151 -6.84 66.22 -31.64
C GLY A 151 -8.33 66.19 -31.94
N GLY A 152 -8.91 67.37 -32.13
CA GLY A 152 -10.22 67.56 -32.75
C GLY A 152 -11.37 67.80 -31.78
N ASN A 153 -12.10 68.88 -32.04
CA ASN A 153 -13.38 69.22 -31.43
C ASN A 153 -14.39 68.05 -31.49
N ASP A 154 -15.32 68.09 -30.53
CA ASP A 154 -16.55 67.32 -30.39
C ASP A 154 -16.50 65.96 -29.67
N SER A 155 -17.44 65.84 -28.71
CA SER A 155 -17.95 64.63 -28.06
C SER A 155 -17.00 63.78 -27.22
N ASP A 156 -17.13 63.98 -25.90
CA ASP A 156 -17.72 63.01 -24.98
C ASP A 156 -17.50 61.50 -25.30
N ASN A 157 -16.97 60.77 -24.30
CA ASN A 157 -16.91 59.30 -24.18
C ASN A 157 -15.76 58.50 -24.86
N GLY A 158 -14.50 58.87 -24.59
CA GLY A 158 -13.32 58.07 -24.97
C GLY A 158 -12.66 57.21 -23.86
N VAL A 159 -12.97 57.45 -22.58
CA VAL A 159 -12.34 56.75 -21.43
C VAL A 159 -13.35 55.98 -20.58
N GLY A 160 -14.65 56.20 -20.79
CA GLY A 160 -15.73 55.48 -20.12
C GLY A 160 -15.87 54.01 -20.54
N SER A 161 -15.41 53.64 -21.73
CA SER A 161 -15.50 52.27 -22.26
C SER A 161 -14.42 51.31 -21.74
N ILE A 162 -13.33 51.83 -21.15
CA ILE A 162 -12.32 50.98 -20.48
C ILE A 162 -12.62 50.87 -18.98
N ALA A 163 -13.00 51.98 -18.32
CA ALA A 163 -13.36 51.96 -16.90
C ALA A 163 -14.70 51.24 -16.63
N GLY A 164 -15.67 51.33 -17.55
CA GLY A 164 -16.96 50.64 -17.45
C GLY A 164 -16.93 49.14 -17.74
N ASN A 165 -15.83 48.63 -18.33
CA ASN A 165 -15.70 47.22 -18.72
C ASN A 165 -14.99 46.35 -17.67
N VAL A 166 -14.39 46.95 -16.63
CA VAL A 166 -13.73 46.19 -15.55
C VAL A 166 -14.68 45.20 -14.87
N PRO A 167 -15.94 45.57 -14.52
CA PRO A 167 -16.88 44.61 -13.96
C PRO A 167 -17.23 43.46 -14.91
N VAL A 168 -17.30 43.74 -16.22
CA VAL A 168 -17.63 42.74 -17.26
C VAL A 168 -16.46 41.76 -17.46
N VAL A 169 -15.22 42.26 -17.44
CA VAL A 169 -14.01 41.43 -17.54
C VAL A 169 -13.86 40.56 -16.28
N MET A 170 -14.09 41.12 -15.10
CA MET A 170 -14.05 40.37 -13.84
C MET A 170 -15.12 39.29 -13.78
N ALA A 171 -16.34 39.56 -14.25
CA ALA A 171 -17.39 38.55 -14.33
C ALA A 171 -16.99 37.36 -15.22
N ARG A 172 -16.40 37.61 -16.40
CA ARG A 172 -15.91 36.55 -17.30
C ARG A 172 -14.75 35.75 -16.72
N LEU A 173 -13.86 36.40 -15.95
CA LEU A 173 -12.77 35.72 -15.26
C LEU A 173 -13.30 34.81 -14.14
N PHE A 174 -14.25 35.29 -13.34
CA PHE A 174 -14.88 34.46 -12.30
C PHE A 174 -15.66 33.28 -12.89
N GLU A 175 -16.34 33.46 -14.02
CA GLU A 175 -17.07 32.40 -14.70
C GLU A 175 -16.12 31.35 -15.31
N SER A 176 -15.06 31.78 -16.00
CA SER A 176 -14.02 30.88 -16.53
C SER A 176 -13.31 30.08 -15.44
N MET A 177 -13.04 30.70 -14.29
CA MET A 177 -12.43 30.02 -13.15
C MET A 177 -13.38 28.99 -12.54
N LYS A 178 -14.66 29.35 -12.36
CA LYS A 178 -15.69 28.43 -11.89
C LYS A 178 -15.87 27.21 -12.79
N GLU A 179 -15.86 27.40 -14.11
CA GLU A 179 -15.99 26.31 -15.08
C GLU A 179 -14.74 25.41 -15.11
N THR A 180 -13.55 26.00 -15.01
CA THR A 180 -12.29 25.26 -15.14
C THR A 180 -11.86 24.55 -13.85
N THR A 181 -12.11 25.16 -12.70
CA THR A 181 -11.59 24.67 -11.41
C THR A 181 -12.68 24.27 -10.43
N GLY A 182 -13.95 24.56 -10.73
CA GLY A 182 -15.09 24.29 -9.84
C GLY A 182 -15.19 25.24 -8.64
N VAL A 183 -14.36 26.29 -8.59
CA VAL A 183 -14.28 27.22 -7.45
C VAL A 183 -15.09 28.49 -7.75
N ASP A 184 -16.12 28.78 -6.93
CA ASP A 184 -16.92 30.00 -7.03
C ASP A 184 -16.37 31.11 -6.12
N LEU A 185 -15.57 32.01 -6.69
CA LEU A 185 -14.94 33.11 -5.94
C LEU A 185 -15.95 34.14 -5.45
N ALA A 186 -17.09 34.31 -6.14
CA ALA A 186 -18.12 35.23 -5.69
C ALA A 186 -18.80 34.72 -4.41
N GLU A 187 -18.92 33.39 -4.27
CA GLU A 187 -19.41 32.73 -3.06
C GLU A 187 -18.38 32.74 -1.92
N ILE A 188 -17.09 32.53 -2.20
CA ILE A 188 -16.01 32.64 -1.21
C ILE A 188 -15.93 34.06 -0.63
N ILE A 189 -15.91 35.09 -1.50
CA ILE A 189 -15.85 36.49 -1.06
C ILE A 189 -17.08 36.86 -0.22
N LYS A 190 -18.27 36.38 -0.59
CA LYS A 190 -19.48 36.58 0.21
C LYS A 190 -19.43 35.80 1.53
N SER A 191 -18.90 34.57 1.54
CA SER A 191 -18.81 33.73 2.73
C SER A 191 -17.85 34.31 3.76
N ASP A 192 -16.68 34.79 3.36
CA ASP A 192 -15.72 35.46 4.24
C ASP A 192 -16.30 36.76 4.84
N THR A 193 -17.14 37.46 4.07
CA THR A 193 -17.83 38.68 4.55
C THR A 193 -19.04 38.34 5.45
N TYR A 194 -19.65 37.17 5.29
CA TYR A 194 -20.78 36.70 6.12
C TYR A 194 -20.32 36.13 7.45
N ASP A 195 -19.20 35.40 7.47
CA ASP A 195 -18.62 34.84 8.70
C ASP A 195 -18.07 35.92 9.66
N ALA A 196 -17.65 37.07 9.08
CA ALA A 196 -17.32 38.27 9.84
C ALA A 196 -18.56 38.96 10.48
N LYS A 197 -19.78 38.68 10.01
CA LYS A 197 -21.03 39.26 10.56
C LYS A 197 -21.75 38.36 11.57
N VAL A 198 -21.58 37.03 11.48
CA VAL A 198 -22.30 36.07 12.35
C VAL A 198 -21.57 35.78 13.68
N SER A 199 -20.29 36.16 13.81
CA SER A 199 -19.48 35.94 15.03
C SER A 199 -19.57 37.04 16.09
N ARG A 200 -20.45 38.05 15.95
CA ARG A 200 -20.77 39.00 17.05
C ARG A 200 -22.01 38.56 17.83
N ASN A 201 -21.97 37.39 18.46
CA ASN A 201 -22.91 37.08 19.53
C ASN A 201 -22.15 36.53 20.75
N VAL A 202 -21.80 37.47 21.63
CA VAL A 202 -21.31 37.23 22.98
C VAL A 202 -22.33 36.41 23.76
N ASN A 203 -22.02 35.14 24.04
CA ASN A 203 -22.69 34.36 25.09
C ASN A 203 -21.96 34.61 26.41
N LEU A 204 -22.45 35.59 27.16
CA LEU A 204 -22.10 35.85 28.54
C LEU A 204 -23.13 35.14 29.43
N THR A 205 -22.94 33.85 29.71
CA THR A 205 -23.63 33.15 30.81
C THR A 205 -23.02 31.78 31.02
N GLY A 206 -22.48 31.53 32.22
CA GLY A 206 -22.23 30.17 32.71
C GLY A 206 -20.90 29.97 33.45
N ALA A 207 -20.79 30.44 34.69
CA ALA A 207 -20.81 29.55 35.87
C ALA A 207 -20.41 30.29 37.17
N PRO A 208 -20.98 29.89 38.32
CA PRO A 208 -20.84 30.55 39.61
C PRO A 208 -19.81 29.90 40.56
N ASP A 209 -19.62 30.59 41.67
CA ASP A 209 -19.14 30.18 43.00
C ASP A 209 -17.64 29.97 43.28
N ILE A 210 -17.16 30.96 44.02
CA ILE A 210 -16.09 30.98 44.99
C ILE A 210 -16.30 29.86 46.04
N ILE A 211 -15.31 28.99 46.23
CA ILE A 211 -15.08 28.27 47.49
C ILE A 211 -13.63 28.52 47.91
N LEU A 212 -13.45 29.40 48.91
CA LEU A 212 -12.24 29.46 49.74
C LEU A 212 -12.33 28.36 50.80
N GLY A 213 -11.26 27.58 51.00
CA GLY A 213 -11.22 26.61 52.10
C GLY A 213 -9.99 25.71 52.12
N SER A 214 -8.97 26.16 52.84
CA SER A 214 -7.89 25.42 53.53
C SER A 214 -8.02 23.89 53.69
N GLY A 215 -6.90 23.18 53.45
CA GLY A 215 -6.71 21.81 53.95
C GLY A 215 -5.44 21.13 53.45
N GLN A 216 -4.34 21.27 54.21
CA GLN A 216 -3.10 20.52 54.04
C GLN A 216 -3.37 19.00 54.08
N ASN A 217 -2.74 18.22 53.20
CA ASN A 217 -2.25 16.90 53.60
C ASN A 217 -1.06 16.42 52.76
N SER A 218 0.07 16.30 53.45
CA SER A 218 1.35 15.73 53.03
C SER A 218 1.28 14.21 52.98
N VAL A 219 1.70 13.59 51.87
CA VAL A 219 1.91 12.12 51.79
C VAL A 219 3.12 11.78 50.90
N LYS A 220 3.97 10.90 51.46
CA LYS A 220 5.15 10.15 50.93
C LYS A 220 6.48 10.91 51.01
N SER A 221 7.43 10.63 51.93
CA SER A 221 7.94 9.39 52.57
C SER A 221 8.51 8.35 51.58
N ASN A 222 9.81 8.43 51.28
CA ASN A 222 10.72 7.30 51.53
C ASN A 222 12.20 7.75 51.62
N PRO A 223 12.93 7.36 52.67
CA PRO A 223 14.38 7.43 52.75
C PRO A 223 14.99 6.03 52.53
N ASP A 224 15.54 5.77 51.35
CA ASP A 224 16.44 4.62 51.15
C ASP A 224 17.86 5.14 51.00
N SER A 225 18.41 5.61 52.10
CA SER A 225 19.84 5.60 52.35
C SER A 225 20.09 4.53 53.40
N ASP A 226 20.59 3.38 52.99
CA ASP A 226 21.69 2.70 53.67
C ASP A 226 22.08 1.42 52.94
N ASN A 227 23.41 1.22 52.88
CA ASN A 227 24.08 -0.08 52.83
C ASN A 227 24.09 -0.79 51.46
N ILE A 228 25.22 -1.20 50.87
CA ILE A 228 26.42 -1.81 51.45
C ILE A 228 27.62 -1.59 50.50
N LEU A 229 28.77 -1.29 51.10
CA LEU A 229 30.11 -1.40 50.51
C LEU A 229 30.39 -2.82 49.99
N SER A 230 30.89 -2.95 48.76
CA SER A 230 32.22 -3.55 48.45
C SER A 230 32.41 -3.70 46.94
#